data_AF-A0AAW2P9U6-F1
#
_entry.id   AF-A0AAW2P9U6-F1
#
_cell.length_a   1.000
_cell.length_b   1.000
_cell.length_c   1.000
_cell.angle_alpha   90.00
_cell.angle_beta   90.00
_cell.angle_gamma   90.00
#
_symmetry.space_group_name_H-M   'P 1'
#
loop_
_entity.id
_entity.type
_entity.pdbx_description
1 polymer ?
#
loop_
_entity_poly.entity_id
_entity_poly.type
_entity_poly.pdbx_seq_one_letter_code
_entity_poly.pdbx_strand_id
1 'polypeptide(L)'
;MARGKCFQENALLILVLVGTCMVIGDGILTPAISDVVVLVAVIILVGLFSLQHYGTDRVGWLFAPIVLLWFLMIGGIGIFNIYKFDTSVLRAFSPVYIYRFFKRGKKKGWTSLGGIMLSITGTEALFADLAHFPVSAIQLAFTVIVFPCLLLAYSGQAAYIMENRDHVADAFYRSIPDKVYWPVFIIATLAAIVASQATISATFSIIKQALALGCFPRVKVVHTSKKFLGQIYIPDMNWILMVLCIAVTAGFKNQSQIGNAYGTAVVIVMLVTTLLMTLIMLLVWHCHWILVLLFTFFSLVVECTYFSAVLFKVDQGGWVPLVIAAAFLIIMYVWHYGTVKRYEFEMHSKVSMAWILGLGPSLGLVRVPGIGLVYTELASGVPHIFSHFITNLPAIHSVVVFVCVKYLPVYTVPEEERFLVKRIGPKNFHMFRCVARFGYKDLHKKDDEFEKKLFDNLFMFVRLESMMEGCSDSDEYSIYGQQTQQSRDYLLKDNAHTSSSNLDFTISSVDSIVPARSPVHANNTITSSGRETELDELEFLSSCRDAGVVHILGNTVVRARRESRIYKKIAIDYIYAFLRKICRENSVIFNVPHESLLNVGQIFFV
;
A
#
# COMPACT_ATOMS: atom_id res chain seq x y z
N MET A 1 22.71 11.93 -15.58
CA MET A 1 21.40 12.31 -14.99
C MET A 1 20.61 11.13 -14.41
N ALA A 2 20.47 9.99 -15.10
CA ALA A 2 19.69 8.82 -14.62
C ALA A 2 20.22 8.17 -13.32
N ARG A 3 21.55 8.06 -13.14
CA ARG A 3 22.16 7.56 -11.89
C ARG A 3 21.88 8.45 -10.67
N GLY A 4 21.76 9.77 -10.88
CA GLY A 4 21.44 10.73 -9.82
C GLY A 4 19.98 10.64 -9.38
N LYS A 5 19.04 10.50 -10.34
CA LYS A 5 17.62 10.27 -10.05
C LYS A 5 17.39 8.96 -9.28
N CYS A 6 18.01 7.85 -9.71
CA CYS A 6 17.90 6.57 -9.02
C CYS A 6 18.47 6.62 -7.58
N PHE A 7 19.55 7.37 -7.35
CA PHE A 7 20.09 7.57 -6.00
C PHE A 7 19.15 8.40 -5.12
N GLN A 8 18.57 9.47 -5.66
CA GLN A 8 17.59 10.30 -4.95
C GLN A 8 16.30 9.54 -4.63
N GLU A 9 15.79 8.75 -5.57
CA GLU A 9 14.61 7.88 -5.37
C GLU A 9 14.87 6.82 -4.30
N ASN A 10 16.04 6.17 -4.32
CA ASN A 10 16.39 5.18 -3.29
C ASN A 10 16.59 5.83 -1.91
N ALA A 11 17.19 7.01 -1.83
CA ALA A 11 17.36 7.74 -0.58
C ALA A 11 16.01 8.16 0.01
N LEU A 12 15.10 8.65 -0.84
CA LEU A 12 13.73 8.99 -0.44
C LEU A 12 12.96 7.77 0.05
N LEU A 13 13.08 6.65 -0.66
CA LEU A 13 12.43 5.40 -0.27
C LEU A 13 12.95 4.91 1.09
N ILE A 14 14.27 4.96 1.32
CA ILE A 14 14.86 4.61 2.63
C ILE A 14 14.31 5.53 3.71
N LEU A 15 14.23 6.84 3.47
CA LEU A 15 13.68 7.81 4.43
C LEU A 15 12.22 7.48 4.81
N VAL A 16 11.36 7.21 3.80
CA VAL A 16 9.97 6.82 4.03
C VAL A 16 9.87 5.50 4.80
N LEU A 17 10.68 4.50 4.43
CA LEU A 17 10.73 3.21 5.13
C LEU A 17 11.14 3.36 6.60
N VAL A 18 12.11 4.23 6.91
CA VAL A 18 12.51 4.52 8.30
C VAL A 18 11.31 5.08 9.07
N GLY A 19 10.62 6.10 8.54
CA GLY A 19 9.45 6.69 9.19
C GLY A 19 8.35 5.66 9.44
N THR A 20 8.01 4.86 8.43
CA THR A 20 7.03 3.77 8.52
C THR A 20 7.41 2.73 9.58
N CYS A 21 8.66 2.27 9.61
CA CYS A 21 9.12 1.27 10.57
C CYS A 21 9.14 1.80 12.01
N MET A 22 9.43 3.08 12.21
CA MET A 22 9.38 3.71 13.53
C MET A 22 7.95 3.86 14.04
N VAL A 23 6.96 4.19 13.18
CA VAL A 23 5.55 4.22 13.57
C VAL A 23 5.04 2.82 13.92
N ILE A 24 5.50 1.77 13.21
CA ILE A 24 5.20 0.38 13.60
C ILE A 24 5.83 0.04 14.97
N GLY A 25 7.08 0.47 15.20
CA GLY A 25 7.77 0.34 16.49
C GLY A 25 7.06 1.05 17.63
N ASP A 26 6.47 2.21 17.35
CA ASP A 26 5.65 3.00 18.27
C ASP A 26 4.41 2.21 18.72
N GLY A 27 3.67 1.62 17.77
CA GLY A 27 2.51 0.78 18.05
C GLY A 27 2.79 -0.46 18.89
N ILE A 28 4.05 -0.88 19.01
CA ILE A 28 4.50 -2.03 19.81
C ILE A 28 4.81 -1.63 21.27
N LEU A 29 5.07 -0.35 21.55
CA LEU A 29 5.71 0.11 22.80
C LEU A 29 4.75 0.52 23.94
N THR A 30 3.53 -0.03 24.00
CA THR A 30 2.55 0.28 25.07
C THR A 30 2.41 -0.84 26.12
N PRO A 31 3.11 -0.74 27.27
CA PRO A 31 2.77 -1.51 28.48
C PRO A 31 2.38 -0.69 29.71
N ALA A 32 1.65 -1.33 30.64
CA ALA A 32 1.47 -0.92 32.04
C ALA A 32 2.19 -1.91 33.00
N ILE A 33 2.81 -1.43 34.11
CA ILE A 33 3.66 -2.29 34.97
C ILE A 33 3.44 -2.14 36.49
N SER A 34 3.29 -3.31 37.13
CA SER A 34 3.88 -3.87 38.37
C SER A 34 3.60 -5.40 38.34
N ASP A 35 4.26 -6.30 39.10
CA ASP A 35 4.25 -7.76 38.81
C ASP A 35 2.86 -8.44 38.66
N VAL A 36 1.85 -8.03 39.43
CA VAL A 36 0.45 -8.49 39.25
C VAL A 36 -0.23 -7.75 38.10
N VAL A 37 0.12 -6.49 37.91
CA VAL A 37 -0.37 -5.62 36.83
C VAL A 37 0.18 -6.03 35.47
N VAL A 38 1.38 -6.62 35.37
CA VAL A 38 1.92 -7.17 34.10
C VAL A 38 1.06 -8.33 33.62
N LEU A 39 0.65 -9.22 34.54
CA LEU A 39 -0.26 -10.31 34.20
C LEU A 39 -1.62 -9.77 33.73
N VAL A 40 -2.17 -8.79 34.45
CA VAL A 40 -3.43 -8.14 34.07
C VAL A 40 -3.29 -7.42 32.72
N ALA A 41 -2.18 -6.73 32.47
CA ALA A 41 -1.90 -6.05 31.21
C ALA A 41 -1.80 -7.05 30.05
N VAL A 42 -1.12 -8.18 30.25
CA VAL A 42 -1.06 -9.26 29.25
C VAL A 42 -2.44 -9.84 28.98
N ILE A 43 -3.28 -10.05 29.99
CA ILE A 43 -4.67 -10.50 29.81
C ILE A 43 -5.48 -9.49 28.99
N ILE A 44 -5.36 -8.19 29.32
CA ILE A 44 -6.02 -7.12 28.56
C ILE A 44 -5.52 -7.09 27.12
N LEU A 45 -4.21 -7.20 26.88
CA LEU A 45 -3.61 -7.24 25.53
C LEU A 45 -4.11 -8.44 24.73
N VAL A 46 -4.08 -9.64 25.31
CA VAL A 46 -4.58 -10.86 24.65
C VAL A 46 -6.07 -10.72 24.33
N GLY A 47 -6.88 -10.21 25.25
CA GLY A 47 -8.29 -9.91 25.00
C GLY A 47 -8.47 -8.91 23.87
N LEU A 48 -7.75 -7.78 23.94
CA LEU A 48 -7.79 -6.71 22.95
C LEU A 48 -7.46 -7.23 21.55
N PHE A 49 -6.33 -7.93 21.38
CA PHE A 49 -5.87 -8.47 20.10
C PHE A 49 -6.74 -9.63 19.61
N SER A 50 -7.33 -10.44 20.51
CA SER A 50 -8.26 -11.50 20.15
C SER A 50 -9.57 -10.95 19.61
N LEU A 51 -10.07 -9.83 20.16
CA LEU A 51 -11.32 -9.21 19.72
C LEU A 51 -11.20 -8.42 18.40
N GLN A 52 -10.00 -8.19 17.87
CA GLN A 52 -9.78 -7.39 16.66
C GLN A 52 -10.50 -7.92 15.42
N HIS A 53 -10.69 -9.23 15.31
CA HIS A 53 -11.33 -9.85 14.14
C HIS A 53 -12.83 -9.48 13.99
N TYR A 54 -13.50 -9.04 15.06
CA TYR A 54 -14.88 -8.58 15.01
C TYR A 54 -15.03 -7.20 14.34
N GLY A 55 -13.91 -6.52 14.08
CA GLY A 55 -13.84 -5.25 13.37
C GLY A 55 -14.25 -4.03 14.22
N THR A 56 -13.70 -2.88 13.86
CA THR A 56 -13.95 -1.60 14.53
C THR A 56 -15.33 -1.01 14.23
N ASP A 57 -16.02 -1.47 13.17
CA ASP A 57 -17.33 -0.96 12.75
C ASP A 57 -18.42 -1.10 13.84
N ARG A 58 -18.40 -2.22 14.57
CA ARG A 58 -19.44 -2.51 15.60
C ARG A 58 -19.25 -1.72 16.89
N VAL A 59 -18.03 -1.31 17.20
CA VAL A 59 -17.66 -0.70 18.49
C VAL A 59 -17.26 0.78 18.33
N GLY A 60 -16.97 1.23 17.11
CA GLY A 60 -16.46 2.57 16.82
C GLY A 60 -17.36 3.71 17.28
N TRP A 61 -18.68 3.50 17.33
CA TRP A 61 -19.62 4.51 17.86
C TRP A 61 -19.45 4.76 19.36
N LEU A 62 -18.98 3.77 20.13
CA LEU A 62 -18.74 3.90 21.58
C LEU A 62 -17.42 4.64 21.89
N PHE A 63 -16.48 4.65 20.95
CA PHE A 63 -15.15 5.24 21.16
C PHE A 63 -15.18 6.76 21.32
N ALA A 64 -15.95 7.46 20.47
CA ALA A 64 -16.00 8.92 20.50
C ALA A 64 -16.57 9.49 21.81
N PRO A 65 -17.70 8.97 22.37
CA PRO A 65 -18.20 9.42 23.67
C PRO A 65 -17.22 9.17 24.82
N ILE A 66 -16.54 8.03 24.85
CA ILE A 66 -15.55 7.70 25.89
C ILE A 66 -14.40 8.71 25.87
N VAL A 67 -13.84 8.97 24.68
CA VAL A 67 -12.71 9.89 24.52
C VAL A 67 -13.11 11.34 24.83
N LEU A 68 -14.31 11.76 24.40
CA LEU A 68 -14.83 13.09 24.74
C LEU A 68 -15.00 13.25 26.26
N LEU A 69 -15.59 12.26 26.91
CA LEU A 69 -15.77 12.26 28.37
C LEU A 69 -14.41 12.29 29.08
N TRP A 70 -13.43 11.52 28.62
CA TRP A 70 -12.07 11.55 29.15
C TRP A 70 -11.46 12.96 29.09
N PHE A 71 -11.50 13.62 27.94
CA PHE A 71 -10.94 14.97 27.78
C PHE A 71 -11.65 16.00 28.69
N LEU A 72 -12.98 15.94 28.77
CA LEU A 72 -13.74 16.83 29.66
C LEU A 72 -13.40 16.60 31.14
N MET A 73 -13.23 15.33 31.56
CA MET A 73 -12.86 15.00 32.94
C MET A 73 -11.46 15.52 33.29
N ILE A 74 -10.44 15.27 32.45
CA ILE A 74 -9.09 15.77 32.74
C ILE A 74 -9.01 17.30 32.65
N GLY A 75 -9.76 17.93 31.75
CA GLY A 75 -9.85 19.39 31.66
C GLY A 75 -10.48 19.98 32.91
N GLY A 76 -11.58 19.39 33.40
CA GLY A 76 -12.26 19.80 34.63
C GLY A 76 -11.38 19.63 35.88
N ILE A 77 -10.68 18.51 36.01
CA ILE A 77 -9.72 18.27 37.10
C ILE A 77 -8.56 19.26 37.02
N GLY A 78 -8.08 19.56 35.80
CA GLY A 78 -7.06 20.58 35.56
C GLY A 78 -7.48 21.95 36.09
N ILE A 79 -8.68 22.41 35.75
CA ILE A 79 -9.25 23.68 36.24
C ILE A 79 -9.37 23.68 37.77
N PHE A 80 -9.89 22.60 38.33
CA PHE A 80 -10.02 22.45 39.79
C PHE A 80 -8.67 22.57 40.50
N ASN A 81 -7.63 21.92 39.99
CA ASN A 81 -6.30 21.94 40.59
C ASN A 81 -5.62 23.31 40.46
N ILE A 82 -5.78 24.00 39.33
CA ILE A 82 -5.26 25.37 39.17
C ILE A 82 -5.91 26.31 40.20
N TYR A 83 -7.22 26.20 40.40
CA TYR A 83 -7.94 27.05 41.35
C TYR A 83 -7.60 26.73 42.81
N LYS A 84 -7.45 25.45 43.14
CA LYS A 84 -7.25 24.98 44.53
C LYS A 84 -5.82 25.15 45.03
N PHE A 85 -4.81 24.84 44.21
CA PHE A 85 -3.42 24.77 44.65
C PHE A 85 -2.66 26.07 44.34
N ASP A 86 -2.48 26.42 43.05
CA ASP A 86 -1.81 27.67 42.69
C ASP A 86 -2.10 28.14 41.26
N THR A 87 -2.71 29.31 41.14
CA THR A 87 -2.96 30.00 39.85
C THR A 87 -1.66 30.55 39.23
N SER A 88 -0.58 30.70 40.00
CA SER A 88 0.70 31.19 39.52
C SER A 88 1.34 30.28 38.47
N VAL A 89 0.91 29.01 38.38
CA VAL A 89 1.35 28.04 37.38
C VAL A 89 1.15 28.55 35.95
N LEU A 90 0.12 29.36 35.70
CA LEU A 90 -0.18 29.95 34.38
C LEU A 90 0.91 30.92 33.91
N ARG A 91 1.77 31.42 34.81
CA ARG A 91 2.94 32.21 34.43
C ARG A 91 3.94 31.40 33.59
N ALA A 92 3.86 30.06 33.59
CA ALA A 92 4.69 29.18 32.77
C ALA A 92 4.53 29.41 31.26
N PHE A 93 3.41 29.99 30.80
CA PHE A 93 3.23 30.37 29.39
C PHE A 93 4.13 31.53 28.95
N SER A 94 4.73 32.26 29.89
CA SER A 94 5.69 33.30 29.54
C SER A 94 7.04 32.68 29.15
N PRO A 95 7.58 33.02 27.95
CA PRO A 95 8.86 32.48 27.47
C PRO A 95 10.06 32.89 28.34
N VAL A 96 9.89 33.81 29.30
CA VAL A 96 10.94 34.16 30.25
C VAL A 96 11.28 32.99 31.18
N TYR A 97 10.30 32.13 31.51
CA TYR A 97 10.53 31.00 32.42
C TYR A 97 11.33 29.87 31.78
N ILE A 98 11.13 29.59 30.49
CA ILE A 98 11.94 28.60 29.78
C ILE A 98 13.42 29.03 29.72
N TYR A 99 13.69 30.31 29.47
CA TYR A 99 15.05 30.85 29.52
C TYR A 99 15.68 30.71 30.92
N ARG A 100 14.95 31.07 31.98
CA ARG A 100 15.43 30.91 33.37
C ARG A 100 15.67 29.45 33.73
N PHE A 101 14.81 28.54 33.26
CA PHE A 101 14.94 27.11 33.49
C PHE A 101 16.24 26.56 32.91
N PHE A 102 16.54 26.86 31.64
CA PHE A 102 17.79 26.44 31.02
C PHE A 102 19.03 27.10 31.62
N LYS A 103 18.95 28.39 31.95
CA LYS A 103 20.06 29.11 32.61
C LYS A 103 20.46 28.47 33.95
N ARG A 104 19.47 27.99 34.72
CA ARG A 104 19.70 27.32 36.02
C ARG A 104 20.07 25.84 35.88
N GLY A 105 19.36 25.11 35.03
CA GLY A 105 19.47 23.66 34.93
C GLY A 105 20.65 23.15 34.09
N LYS A 106 21.23 23.99 33.21
CA LYS A 106 22.31 23.64 32.26
C LYS A 106 22.07 22.25 31.65
N LYS A 107 22.95 21.28 31.94
CA LYS A 107 22.90 19.91 31.41
C LYS A 107 21.67 19.12 31.88
N LYS A 108 21.26 19.25 33.15
CA LYS A 108 20.06 18.55 33.68
C LYS A 108 18.77 19.08 33.06
N GLY A 109 18.70 20.38 32.81
CA GLY A 109 17.58 21.00 32.09
C GLY A 109 17.47 20.49 30.65
N TRP A 110 18.61 20.31 29.97
CA TRP A 110 18.65 19.73 28.63
C TRP A 110 18.15 18.28 28.59
N THR A 111 18.59 17.43 29.52
CA THR A 111 18.15 16.02 29.60
C THR A 111 16.66 15.89 29.97
N SER A 112 16.09 16.87 30.68
CA SER A 112 14.66 16.90 31.01
C SER A 112 13.77 17.09 29.78
N LEU A 113 14.28 17.72 28.71
CA LEU A 113 13.51 17.99 27.49
C LEU A 113 13.02 16.71 26.80
N GLY A 114 13.81 15.64 26.86
CA GLY A 114 13.41 14.36 26.28
C GLY A 114 12.17 13.75 26.93
N GLY A 115 11.87 14.08 28.20
CA GLY A 115 10.65 13.62 28.88
C GLY A 115 9.40 14.37 28.41
N ILE A 116 9.54 15.60 27.91
CA ILE A 116 8.43 16.38 27.35
C ILE A 116 7.91 15.72 26.08
N MET A 117 8.76 14.98 25.35
CA MET A 117 8.35 14.34 24.11
C MET A 117 7.16 13.39 24.29
N LEU A 118 7.08 12.73 25.45
CA LEU A 118 5.97 11.83 25.78
C LEU A 118 4.60 12.52 25.80
N SER A 119 4.53 13.86 25.88
CA SER A 119 3.25 14.59 25.87
C SER A 119 2.74 14.90 24.46
N ILE A 120 3.61 14.78 23.43
CA ILE A 120 3.29 15.09 22.02
C ILE A 120 2.95 13.81 21.23
N THR A 121 3.22 12.65 21.82
CA THR A 121 2.96 11.34 21.20
C THR A 121 1.47 11.14 20.92
N GLY A 122 1.15 10.51 19.79
CA GLY A 122 -0.20 10.36 19.26
C GLY A 122 -0.52 11.36 18.15
N THR A 123 0.29 12.39 17.95
CA THR A 123 0.15 13.31 16.80
C THR A 123 0.54 12.62 15.49
N GLU A 124 1.46 11.65 15.52
CA GLU A 124 1.81 10.80 14.38
C GLU A 124 0.67 9.85 13.98
N ALA A 125 -0.05 9.28 14.95
CA ALA A 125 -1.23 8.47 14.68
C ALA A 125 -2.34 9.28 13.99
N LEU A 126 -2.52 10.54 14.41
CA LEU A 126 -3.43 11.48 13.75
C LEU A 126 -3.10 11.66 12.27
N PHE A 127 -1.80 11.73 11.93
CA PHE A 127 -1.36 11.83 10.53
C PHE A 127 -1.63 10.56 9.71
N ALA A 128 -1.47 9.38 10.29
CA ALA A 128 -1.80 8.12 9.62
C ALA A 128 -3.30 8.03 9.26
N ASP A 129 -4.16 8.62 10.10
CA ASP A 129 -5.61 8.61 9.95
C ASP A 129 -6.17 9.76 9.07
N LEU A 130 -5.33 10.65 8.53
CA LEU A 130 -5.78 11.65 7.53
C LEU A 130 -6.39 10.99 6.27
N ALA A 131 -6.08 9.72 6.02
CA ALA A 131 -6.69 8.96 4.93
C ALA A 131 -8.16 8.59 5.19
N HIS A 132 -8.70 8.82 6.39
CA HIS A 132 -10.03 8.36 6.80
C HIS A 132 -10.96 9.51 7.20
N PHE A 133 -10.41 10.62 7.71
CA PHE A 133 -11.17 11.76 8.19
C PHE A 133 -10.83 13.05 7.42
N PRO A 134 -11.80 13.95 7.23
CA PRO A 134 -11.53 15.24 6.62
C PRO A 134 -10.65 16.10 7.54
N VAL A 135 -9.71 16.83 6.93
CA VAL A 135 -8.73 17.68 7.64
C VAL A 135 -9.41 18.68 8.58
N SER A 136 -10.53 19.28 8.17
CA SER A 136 -11.27 20.26 8.97
C SER A 136 -11.83 19.68 10.26
N ALA A 137 -12.32 18.44 10.26
CA ALA A 137 -12.85 17.79 11.45
C ALA A 137 -11.74 17.53 12.48
N ILE A 138 -10.58 17.08 12.00
CA ILE A 138 -9.38 16.88 12.84
C ILE A 138 -8.95 18.20 13.48
N GLN A 139 -8.81 19.27 12.67
CA GLN A 139 -8.38 20.58 13.17
C GLN A 139 -9.35 21.16 14.21
N LEU A 140 -10.66 21.04 13.97
CA LEU A 140 -11.67 21.54 14.90
C LEU A 140 -11.63 20.76 16.23
N ALA A 141 -11.65 19.42 16.17
CA ALA A 141 -11.63 18.58 17.36
C ALA A 141 -10.36 18.78 18.19
N PHE A 142 -9.20 18.88 17.52
CA PHE A 142 -7.92 19.10 18.20
C PHE A 142 -7.87 20.48 18.87
N THR A 143 -8.24 21.53 18.14
CA THR A 143 -8.08 22.92 18.61
C THR A 143 -9.10 23.28 19.70
N VAL A 144 -10.34 22.78 19.60
CA VAL A 144 -11.44 23.17 20.50
C VAL A 144 -11.50 22.30 21.75
N ILE A 145 -11.16 21.01 21.66
CA ILE A 145 -11.36 20.05 22.76
C ILE A 145 -10.02 19.54 23.27
N VAL A 146 -9.25 18.85 22.41
CA VAL A 146 -8.06 18.10 22.86
C VAL A 146 -6.98 19.02 23.43
N PHE A 147 -6.57 20.02 22.65
CA PHE A 147 -5.50 20.94 23.02
C PHE A 147 -5.76 21.72 24.32
N PRO A 148 -6.92 22.39 24.52
CA PRO A 148 -7.18 23.10 25.77
C PRO A 148 -7.31 22.14 26.96
N CYS A 149 -7.93 20.97 26.81
CA CYS A 149 -8.06 20.00 27.91
C CYS A 149 -6.70 19.47 28.36
N LEU A 150 -5.79 19.16 27.43
CA LEU A 150 -4.43 18.71 27.74
C LEU A 150 -3.62 19.81 28.45
N LEU A 151 -3.70 21.04 27.95
CA LEU A 151 -3.00 22.18 28.54
C LEU A 151 -3.47 22.45 29.97
N LEU A 152 -4.78 22.38 30.22
CA LEU A 152 -5.36 22.47 31.56
C LEU A 152 -4.94 21.31 32.46
N ALA A 153 -4.94 20.08 31.93
CA ALA A 153 -4.54 18.90 32.70
C ALA A 153 -3.08 18.98 33.16
N TYR A 154 -2.14 19.32 32.28
CA TYR A 154 -0.73 19.48 32.63
C TYR A 154 -0.50 20.66 33.57
N SER A 155 -1.16 21.79 33.34
CA SER A 155 -1.05 22.97 34.22
C SER A 155 -1.61 22.67 35.62
N GLY A 156 -2.73 21.95 35.72
CA GLY A 156 -3.31 21.53 36.99
C GLY A 156 -2.45 20.52 37.75
N GLN A 157 -1.83 19.56 37.06
CA GLN A 157 -0.86 18.66 37.68
C GLN A 157 0.37 19.42 38.20
N ALA A 158 0.87 20.39 37.44
CA ALA A 158 1.97 21.23 37.88
C ALA A 158 1.60 22.05 39.13
N ALA A 159 0.39 22.63 39.18
CA ALA A 159 -0.11 23.34 40.37
C ALA A 159 -0.16 22.42 41.60
N TYR A 160 -0.63 21.17 41.44
CA TYR A 160 -0.65 20.18 42.52
C TYR A 160 0.76 19.85 43.06
N ILE A 161 1.73 19.64 42.16
CA ILE A 161 3.11 19.27 42.51
C ILE A 161 3.87 20.42 43.19
N MET A 162 3.49 21.68 42.90
CA MET A 162 4.13 22.84 43.55
C MET A 162 3.96 22.82 45.07
N GLU A 163 2.81 22.33 45.55
CA GLU A 163 2.50 22.16 46.97
C GLU A 163 2.88 20.77 47.50
N ASN A 164 2.81 19.73 46.65
CA ASN A 164 3.08 18.33 47.02
C ASN A 164 4.29 17.75 46.26
N ARG A 165 5.50 18.17 46.64
CA ARG A 165 6.75 17.86 45.90
C ARG A 165 7.14 16.38 45.89
N ASP A 166 6.68 15.60 46.86
CA ASP A 166 7.07 14.19 46.99
C ASP A 166 6.19 13.26 46.13
N HIS A 167 5.13 13.79 45.50
CA HIS A 167 4.12 13.01 44.78
C HIS A 167 4.34 12.93 43.25
N VAL A 168 5.57 13.10 42.77
CA VAL A 168 5.86 13.20 41.32
C VAL A 168 5.51 11.94 40.54
N ALA A 169 5.72 10.74 41.10
CA ALA A 169 5.52 9.48 40.39
C ALA A 169 4.04 9.18 40.09
N ASP A 170 3.13 9.43 41.04
CA ASP A 170 1.70 9.16 40.92
C ASP A 170 0.87 10.45 40.80
N ALA A 171 1.50 11.54 40.32
CA ALA A 171 0.94 12.89 40.37
C ALA A 171 -0.45 12.97 39.73
N PHE A 172 -0.66 12.28 38.61
CA PHE A 172 -1.97 12.24 37.94
C PHE A 172 -3.06 11.75 38.89
N TYR A 173 -2.94 10.53 39.42
CA TYR A 173 -3.96 9.91 40.26
C TYR A 173 -4.13 10.59 41.62
N ARG A 174 -3.03 11.09 42.21
CA ARG A 174 -3.07 11.81 43.49
C ARG A 174 -3.64 13.23 43.38
N SER A 175 -3.62 13.81 42.18
CA SER A 175 -4.22 15.13 41.93
C SER A 175 -5.75 15.08 41.78
N ILE A 176 -6.36 13.89 41.74
CA ILE A 176 -7.79 13.69 41.57
C ILE A 176 -8.46 13.71 42.95
N PRO A 177 -9.58 14.46 43.15
CA PRO A 177 -10.34 14.39 44.39
C PRO A 177 -10.92 13.00 44.65
N ASP A 178 -10.85 12.52 45.89
CA ASP A 178 -11.25 11.15 46.29
C ASP A 178 -12.67 10.76 45.83
N LYS A 179 -13.61 11.72 45.84
CA LYS A 179 -15.01 11.51 45.44
C LYS A 179 -15.19 11.13 43.95
N VAL A 180 -14.27 11.56 43.08
CA VAL A 180 -14.35 11.32 41.62
C VAL A 180 -13.24 10.39 41.11
N TYR A 181 -12.41 9.85 42.00
CA TYR A 181 -11.31 8.96 41.67
C TYR A 181 -11.77 7.73 40.86
N TRP A 182 -12.73 6.97 41.39
CA TRP A 182 -13.20 5.73 40.76
C TRP A 182 -13.82 5.93 39.36
N PRO A 183 -14.73 6.91 39.15
CA PRO A 183 -15.21 7.25 37.82
C PRO A 183 -14.09 7.61 36.84
N VAL A 184 -13.14 8.45 37.26
CA VAL A 184 -12.02 8.87 36.40
C VAL A 184 -11.12 7.69 36.06
N PHE A 185 -10.85 6.80 37.01
CA PHE A 185 -10.04 5.60 36.80
C PHE A 185 -10.64 4.67 35.74
N ILE A 186 -11.96 4.43 35.80
CA ILE A 186 -12.66 3.60 34.80
C ILE A 186 -12.58 4.25 33.41
N ILE A 187 -12.87 5.55 33.31
CA ILE A 187 -12.84 6.28 32.04
C ILE A 187 -11.41 6.33 31.47
N ALA A 188 -10.39 6.53 32.31
CA ALA A 188 -8.99 6.50 31.91
C ALA A 188 -8.60 5.14 31.32
N THR A 189 -9.04 4.05 31.95
CA THR A 189 -8.77 2.69 31.48
C THR A 189 -9.45 2.43 30.12
N LEU A 190 -10.70 2.86 29.98
CA LEU A 190 -11.43 2.76 28.71
C LEU A 190 -10.76 3.61 27.61
N ALA A 191 -10.34 4.84 27.93
CA ALA A 191 -9.64 5.71 26.99
C ALA A 191 -8.29 5.11 26.54
N ALA A 192 -7.55 4.45 27.43
CA ALA A 192 -6.31 3.75 27.10
C ALA A 192 -6.54 2.57 26.15
N ILE A 193 -7.64 1.81 26.34
CA ILE A 193 -8.05 0.75 25.42
C ILE A 193 -8.38 1.33 24.05
N VAL A 194 -9.13 2.44 23.99
CA VAL A 194 -9.48 3.12 22.73
C VAL A 194 -8.24 3.66 22.02
N ALA A 195 -7.29 4.25 22.75
CA ALA A 195 -6.03 4.72 22.20
C ALA A 195 -5.21 3.56 21.58
N SER A 196 -5.09 2.44 22.30
CA SER A 196 -4.41 1.24 21.78
C SER A 196 -5.06 0.70 20.50
N GLN A 197 -6.40 0.72 20.44
CA GLN A 197 -7.17 0.35 19.25
C GLN A 197 -6.89 1.25 18.04
N ALA A 198 -6.80 2.56 18.26
CA ALA A 198 -6.47 3.52 17.20
C ALA A 198 -5.07 3.24 16.63
N THR A 199 -4.07 3.01 17.48
CA THR A 199 -2.70 2.73 17.02
C THR A 199 -2.56 1.41 16.26
N ILE A 200 -3.28 0.36 16.70
CA ILE A 200 -3.33 -0.92 15.96
C ILE A 200 -3.97 -0.72 14.58
N SER A 201 -5.07 0.04 14.52
CA SER A 201 -5.76 0.34 13.26
C SER A 201 -4.87 1.16 12.30
N ALA A 202 -4.20 2.19 12.82
CA ALA A 202 -3.24 3.00 12.06
C ALA A 202 -2.10 2.14 11.50
N THR A 203 -1.61 1.16 12.28
CA THR A 203 -0.59 0.22 11.83
C THR A 203 -1.08 -0.64 10.64
N PHE A 204 -2.32 -1.13 10.68
CA PHE A 204 -2.89 -1.87 9.53
C PHE A 204 -3.03 -0.99 8.28
N SER A 205 -3.41 0.28 8.45
CA SER A 205 -3.49 1.24 7.34
C SER A 205 -2.12 1.51 6.70
N ILE A 206 -1.08 1.70 7.51
CA ILE A 206 0.30 1.90 7.04
C ILE A 206 0.80 0.66 6.29
N ILE A 207 0.53 -0.55 6.79
CA ILE A 207 0.92 -1.80 6.12
C ILE A 207 0.19 -1.96 4.78
N LYS A 208 -1.10 -1.62 4.71
CA LYS A 208 -1.84 -1.60 3.45
C LYS A 208 -1.23 -0.63 2.43
N GLN A 209 -0.84 0.56 2.86
CA GLN A 209 -0.16 1.52 1.99
C GLN A 209 1.21 0.99 1.52
N ALA A 210 1.98 0.35 2.42
CA ALA A 210 3.25 -0.27 2.07
C ALA A 210 3.10 -1.45 1.09
N LEU A 211 2.03 -2.24 1.19
CA LEU A 211 1.67 -3.27 0.21
C LEU A 211 1.36 -2.67 -1.16
N ALA A 212 0.61 -1.57 -1.20
CA ALA A 212 0.26 -0.89 -2.45
C ALA A 212 1.50 -0.35 -3.19
N LEU A 213 2.54 0.04 -2.44
CA LEU A 213 3.85 0.45 -2.97
C LEU A 213 4.78 -0.73 -3.29
N GLY A 214 4.37 -1.97 -3.04
CA GLY A 214 5.21 -3.16 -3.22
C GLY A 214 6.40 -3.22 -2.26
N CYS A 215 6.35 -2.47 -1.15
CA CYS A 215 7.41 -2.38 -0.14
C CYS A 215 7.25 -3.39 1.01
N PHE A 216 6.11 -4.08 1.09
CA PHE A 216 5.84 -5.04 2.16
C PHE A 216 5.51 -6.44 1.59
N PRO A 217 5.91 -7.52 2.28
CA PRO A 217 5.54 -8.88 1.89
C PRO A 217 4.03 -9.08 1.84
N ARG A 218 3.55 -9.88 0.87
CA ARG A 218 2.11 -10.05 0.63
C ARG A 218 1.43 -10.70 1.85
N VAL A 219 0.51 -9.98 2.49
CA VAL A 219 -0.30 -10.43 3.65
C VAL A 219 -1.79 -10.40 3.33
N LYS A 220 -2.60 -11.17 4.08
CA LYS A 220 -4.05 -11.21 3.86
C LYS A 220 -4.72 -9.95 4.41
N VAL A 221 -5.23 -9.10 3.52
CA VAL A 221 -5.98 -7.90 3.89
C VAL A 221 -7.48 -8.22 3.90
N VAL A 222 -8.13 -8.15 5.06
CA VAL A 222 -9.58 -8.33 5.21
C VAL A 222 -10.22 -6.98 5.48
N HIS A 223 -11.19 -6.58 4.65
CA HIS A 223 -11.93 -5.34 4.87
C HIS A 223 -13.13 -5.63 5.79
N THR A 224 -13.22 -4.95 6.93
CA THR A 224 -14.23 -5.23 7.97
C THR A 224 -15.54 -4.48 7.75
N SER A 225 -15.52 -3.30 7.11
CA SER A 225 -16.71 -2.48 6.87
C SER A 225 -17.09 -2.38 5.39
N LYS A 226 -18.39 -2.16 5.14
CA LYS A 226 -18.95 -1.93 3.79
C LYS A 226 -18.87 -0.47 3.34
N LYS A 227 -18.82 0.48 4.29
CA LYS A 227 -18.94 1.93 4.02
C LYS A 227 -17.59 2.63 4.03
N PHE A 228 -16.68 2.21 4.89
CA PHE A 228 -15.36 2.80 5.07
C PHE A 228 -14.25 1.84 4.61
N LEU A 229 -13.58 2.21 3.51
CA LEU A 229 -12.45 1.48 2.92
C LEU A 229 -11.22 1.41 3.84
N GLY A 230 -11.15 2.31 4.82
CA GLY A 230 -10.09 2.42 5.81
C GLY A 230 -10.17 1.42 6.96
N GLN A 231 -11.32 0.78 7.19
CA GLN A 231 -11.43 -0.23 8.25
C GLN A 231 -10.92 -1.58 7.74
N ILE A 232 -9.67 -1.87 8.11
CA ILE A 232 -8.87 -2.98 7.59
C ILE A 232 -8.41 -3.83 8.76
N TYR A 233 -8.55 -5.14 8.63
CA TYR A 233 -8.02 -6.13 9.54
C TYR A 233 -7.01 -7.02 8.80
N ILE A 234 -5.79 -7.11 9.34
CA ILE A 234 -4.72 -7.96 8.80
C ILE A 234 -4.40 -9.02 9.87
N PRO A 235 -4.91 -10.26 9.75
CA PRO A 235 -4.77 -11.29 10.78
C PRO A 235 -3.31 -11.58 11.13
N ASP A 236 -2.45 -11.72 10.11
CA ASP A 236 -1.04 -12.06 10.30
C ASP A 236 -0.32 -10.99 11.14
N MET A 237 -0.58 -9.72 10.83
CA MET A 237 0.02 -8.58 11.53
C MET A 237 -0.57 -8.39 12.93
N ASN A 238 -1.85 -8.72 13.13
CA ASN A 238 -2.48 -8.70 14.44
C ASN A 238 -1.77 -9.63 15.45
N TRP A 239 -1.47 -10.86 15.03
CA TRP A 239 -0.76 -11.83 15.87
C TRP A 239 0.70 -11.41 16.10
N ILE A 240 1.39 -10.92 15.05
CA ILE A 240 2.76 -10.41 15.17
C ILE A 240 2.83 -9.23 16.16
N LEU A 241 1.92 -8.26 16.04
CA LEU A 241 1.83 -7.11 16.95
C LEU A 241 1.53 -7.57 18.37
N MET A 242 0.59 -8.50 18.58
CA MET A 242 0.28 -9.03 19.91
C MET A 242 1.52 -9.63 20.59
N VAL A 243 2.26 -10.50 19.88
CA VAL A 243 3.46 -11.15 20.41
C VAL A 243 4.53 -10.10 20.73
N LEU A 244 4.73 -9.11 19.86
CA LEU A 244 5.71 -8.04 20.08
C LEU A 244 5.32 -7.15 21.27
N CYS A 245 4.05 -6.75 21.41
CA CYS A 245 3.54 -6.00 22.56
C CYS A 245 3.74 -6.76 23.87
N ILE A 246 3.43 -8.07 23.90
CA ILE A 246 3.65 -8.93 25.08
C ILE A 246 5.15 -9.04 25.38
N ALA A 247 5.99 -9.23 24.36
CA ALA A 247 7.44 -9.34 24.54
C ALA A 247 8.05 -8.04 25.11
N VAL A 248 7.64 -6.87 24.61
CA VAL A 248 8.06 -5.57 25.15
C VAL A 248 7.53 -5.36 26.57
N THR A 249 6.27 -5.71 26.82
CA THR A 249 5.65 -5.62 28.17
C THR A 249 6.36 -6.49 29.20
N ALA A 250 6.71 -7.72 28.85
CA ALA A 250 7.42 -8.63 29.75
C ALA A 250 8.92 -8.29 29.87
N GLY A 251 9.53 -7.77 28.80
CA GLY A 251 10.94 -7.44 28.74
C GLY A 251 11.31 -6.16 29.50
N PHE A 252 10.43 -5.15 29.49
CA PHE A 252 10.64 -3.92 30.24
C PHE A 252 9.91 -3.97 31.58
N LYS A 253 10.66 -4.05 32.68
CA LYS A 253 10.11 -3.99 34.05
C LYS A 253 9.99 -2.56 34.61
N ASN A 254 10.57 -1.57 33.94
CA ASN A 254 10.57 -0.17 34.38
C ASN A 254 9.80 0.74 33.40
N GLN A 255 8.79 1.45 33.91
CA GLN A 255 7.97 2.40 33.13
C GLN A 255 8.80 3.54 32.51
N SER A 256 9.86 3.98 33.19
CA SER A 256 10.74 5.05 32.71
C SER A 256 11.55 4.66 31.47
N GLN A 257 11.96 3.39 31.38
CA GLN A 257 12.74 2.88 30.24
C GLN A 257 11.88 2.76 28.98
N ILE A 258 10.64 2.28 29.13
CA ILE A 258 9.64 2.27 28.05
C ILE A 258 9.38 3.69 27.57
N GLY A 259 9.19 4.63 28.48
CA GLY A 259 8.93 6.01 28.13
C GLY A 259 10.05 6.65 27.31
N ASN A 260 11.31 6.39 27.69
CA ASN A 260 12.48 6.83 26.91
C ASN A 260 12.54 6.15 25.54
N ALA A 261 12.18 4.86 25.48
CA ALA A 261 12.14 4.11 24.23
C ALA A 261 11.10 4.72 23.27
N TYR A 262 9.89 4.93 23.77
CA TYR A 262 8.79 5.50 23.03
C TYR A 262 9.10 6.93 22.54
N GLY A 263 9.61 7.80 23.41
CA GLY A 263 10.06 9.13 23.02
C GLY A 263 11.16 9.13 21.94
N THR A 264 12.01 8.10 21.89
CA THR A 264 13.03 7.96 20.83
C THR A 264 12.41 7.67 19.48
N ALA A 265 11.41 6.77 19.41
CA ALA A 265 10.72 6.45 18.18
C ALA A 265 10.01 7.69 17.61
N VAL A 266 9.26 8.41 18.44
CA VAL A 266 8.44 9.54 18.00
C VAL A 266 9.27 10.72 17.49
N VAL A 267 10.40 11.08 18.13
CA VAL A 267 11.25 12.18 17.59
C VAL A 267 11.79 11.84 16.21
N ILE A 268 12.18 10.58 15.98
CA ILE A 268 12.69 10.14 14.67
C ILE A 268 11.58 10.18 13.63
N VAL A 269 10.37 9.72 13.98
CA VAL A 269 9.19 9.83 13.10
C VAL A 269 8.94 11.28 12.73
N MET A 270 8.89 12.18 13.72
CA MET A 270 8.62 13.60 13.49
C MET A 270 9.68 14.22 12.57
N LEU A 271 10.97 13.97 12.83
CA LEU A 271 12.06 14.46 12.00
C LEU A 271 11.97 13.95 10.55
N VAL A 272 11.66 12.66 10.37
CA VAL A 272 11.43 12.08 9.05
C VAL A 272 10.23 12.71 8.34
N THR A 273 9.11 12.89 9.05
CA THR A 273 7.90 13.49 8.47
C THR A 273 8.11 14.95 8.09
N THR A 274 8.85 15.72 8.89
CA THR A 274 9.19 17.11 8.58
C THR A 274 10.07 17.16 7.34
N LEU A 275 11.10 16.33 7.23
CA LEU A 275 11.92 16.24 6.00
C LEU A 275 11.07 15.86 4.78
N LEU A 276 10.17 14.88 4.90
CA LEU A 276 9.30 14.49 3.79
C LEU A 276 8.32 15.62 3.41
N MET A 277 7.79 16.33 4.40
CA MET A 277 6.89 17.45 4.20
C MET A 277 7.55 18.60 3.45
N THR A 278 8.81 18.90 3.76
CA THR A 278 9.57 19.93 3.03
C THR A 278 9.74 19.58 1.54
N LEU A 279 9.94 18.29 1.24
CA LEU A 279 10.01 17.79 -0.13
C LEU A 279 8.66 17.88 -0.84
N ILE A 280 7.55 17.56 -0.16
CA ILE A 280 6.19 17.71 -0.70
C ILE A 280 5.89 19.19 -1.01
N MET A 281 6.22 20.11 -0.11
CA MET A 281 5.99 21.54 -0.33
C MET A 281 6.75 22.07 -1.55
N LEU A 282 7.95 21.55 -1.82
CA LEU A 282 8.80 21.97 -2.92
C LEU A 282 8.41 21.32 -4.26
N LEU A 283 8.15 20.01 -4.26
CA LEU A 283 7.92 19.23 -5.49
C LEU A 283 6.46 19.09 -5.89
N VAL A 284 5.53 19.07 -4.95
CA VAL A 284 4.09 18.82 -5.21
C VAL A 284 3.28 20.11 -5.15
N TRP A 285 3.46 20.90 -4.09
CA TRP A 285 2.69 22.14 -3.90
C TRP A 285 3.30 23.36 -4.60
N HIS A 286 4.54 23.23 -5.10
CA HIS A 286 5.27 24.32 -5.77
C HIS A 286 5.26 25.64 -4.97
N CYS A 287 5.37 25.55 -3.64
CA CYS A 287 5.39 26.74 -2.79
C CYS A 287 6.63 27.60 -3.02
N HIS A 288 6.53 28.88 -2.69
CA HIS A 288 7.67 29.81 -2.78
C HIS A 288 8.84 29.32 -1.89
N TRP A 289 10.06 29.30 -2.42
CA TRP A 289 11.21 28.67 -1.76
C TRP A 289 11.53 29.29 -0.39
N ILE A 290 11.27 30.60 -0.23
CA ILE A 290 11.42 31.31 1.06
C ILE A 290 10.50 30.72 2.12
N LEU A 291 9.24 30.41 1.78
CA LEU A 291 8.28 29.84 2.73
C LEU A 291 8.71 28.43 3.14
N VAL A 292 9.15 27.61 2.18
CA VAL A 292 9.70 26.28 2.45
C VAL A 292 10.92 26.36 3.36
N LEU A 293 11.86 27.27 3.07
CA LEU A 293 13.06 27.46 3.88
C LEU A 293 12.73 27.92 5.29
N LEU A 294 11.80 28.86 5.45
CA LEU A 294 11.33 29.36 6.74
C LEU A 294 10.71 28.24 7.58
N PHE A 295 9.77 27.49 7.00
CA PHE A 295 9.12 26.35 7.65
C PHE A 295 10.13 25.28 8.06
N THR A 296 11.02 24.89 7.13
CA THR A 296 12.07 23.88 7.36
C THR A 296 13.00 24.30 8.49
N PHE A 297 13.46 25.55 8.46
CA PHE A 297 14.39 26.06 9.45
C PHE A 297 13.78 26.06 10.85
N PHE A 298 12.59 26.65 11.02
CA PHE A 298 11.96 26.70 12.34
C PHE A 298 11.59 25.32 12.88
N SER A 299 11.07 24.44 12.04
CA SER A 299 10.68 23.08 12.46
C SER A 299 11.90 22.26 12.86
N LEU A 300 12.97 22.27 12.05
CA LEU A 300 14.20 21.54 12.37
C LEU A 300 14.92 22.10 13.60
N VAL A 301 14.89 23.42 13.86
CA VAL A 301 15.48 23.98 15.08
C VAL A 301 14.82 23.39 16.33
N VAL A 302 13.49 23.29 16.33
CA VAL A 302 12.73 22.71 17.44
C VAL A 302 13.02 21.20 17.55
N GLU A 303 12.86 20.46 16.46
CA GLU A 303 13.01 19.00 16.45
C GLU A 303 14.43 18.54 16.74
N CYS A 304 15.45 19.16 16.15
CA CYS A 304 16.85 18.83 16.41
C CYS A 304 17.23 19.09 17.88
N THR A 305 16.60 20.08 18.53
CA THR A 305 16.80 20.31 19.98
C THR A 305 16.27 19.14 20.80
N TYR A 306 15.06 18.65 20.50
CA TYR A 306 14.49 17.47 21.16
C TYR A 306 15.26 16.18 20.82
N PHE A 307 15.68 16.01 19.56
CA PHE A 307 16.50 14.89 19.12
C PHE A 307 17.82 14.83 19.87
N SER A 308 18.51 15.97 20.01
CA SER A 308 19.72 16.09 20.82
C SER A 308 19.50 15.67 22.28
N ALA A 309 18.37 16.05 22.88
CA ALA A 309 18.03 15.68 24.25
C ALA A 309 17.75 14.17 24.41
N VAL A 310 17.13 13.53 23.42
CA VAL A 310 16.76 12.11 23.44
C VAL A 310 17.93 11.19 23.09
N LEU A 311 18.90 11.64 22.28
CA LEU A 311 20.12 10.89 21.97
C LEU A 311 20.89 10.46 23.23
N PHE A 312 20.92 11.30 24.28
CA PHE A 312 21.57 10.96 25.55
C PHE A 312 20.86 9.86 26.35
N LYS A 313 19.63 9.48 25.95
CA LYS A 313 18.81 8.47 26.63
C LYS A 313 18.69 7.17 25.82
N VAL A 314 19.38 7.05 24.69
CA VAL A 314 19.33 5.85 23.84
C VAL A 314 19.79 4.60 24.62
N ASP A 315 20.83 4.73 25.43
CA ASP A 315 21.35 3.66 26.29
C ASP A 315 20.37 3.25 27.41
N GLN A 316 19.36 4.06 27.70
CA GLN A 316 18.37 3.84 28.76
C GLN A 316 17.07 3.20 28.25
N GLY A 317 17.10 2.57 27.07
CA GLY A 317 15.96 1.87 26.47
C GLY A 317 15.61 2.33 25.05
N GLY A 318 16.10 3.50 24.61
CA GLY A 318 15.90 4.06 23.26
C GLY A 318 16.37 3.17 22.11
N TRP A 319 17.30 2.25 22.37
CA TRP A 319 17.80 1.32 21.35
C TRP A 319 16.77 0.27 20.90
N VAL A 320 15.78 -0.08 21.73
CA VAL A 320 14.82 -1.15 21.40
C VAL A 320 13.97 -0.84 20.16
N PRO A 321 13.24 0.30 20.09
CA PRO A 321 12.48 0.64 18.89
C PRO A 321 13.38 0.84 17.67
N LEU A 322 14.63 1.28 17.85
CA LEU A 322 15.60 1.37 16.77
C LEU A 322 15.92 -0.01 16.17
N VAL A 323 16.12 -1.02 17.01
CA VAL A 323 16.39 -2.40 16.57
C VAL A 323 15.16 -3.01 15.89
N ILE A 324 13.97 -2.83 16.47
CA ILE A 324 12.71 -3.30 15.88
C ILE A 324 12.50 -2.65 14.50
N ALA A 325 12.65 -1.33 14.41
CA ALA A 325 12.49 -0.60 13.16
C ALA A 325 13.56 -0.99 12.13
N ALA A 326 14.82 -1.21 12.54
CA ALA A 326 15.87 -1.70 11.64
C ALA A 326 15.54 -3.10 11.09
N ALA A 327 15.00 -4.00 11.91
CA ALA A 327 14.57 -5.33 11.46
C ALA A 327 13.47 -5.25 10.41
N PHE A 328 12.41 -4.46 10.65
CA PHE A 328 11.35 -4.23 9.68
C PHE A 328 11.87 -3.55 8.41
N LEU A 329 12.78 -2.58 8.52
CA LEU A 329 13.38 -1.90 7.38
C LEU A 329 14.14 -2.87 6.49
N ILE A 330 14.91 -3.80 7.06
CA ILE A 330 15.62 -4.82 6.29
C ILE A 330 14.62 -5.71 5.54
N ILE A 331 13.55 -6.16 6.21
CA ILE A 331 12.51 -6.99 5.59
C ILE A 331 11.86 -6.25 4.41
N MET A 332 11.42 -5.00 4.64
CA MET A 332 10.76 -4.18 3.63
C MET A 332 11.68 -3.83 2.46
N TYR A 333 12.92 -3.42 2.74
CA TYR A 333 13.89 -3.05 1.71
C TYR A 333 14.27 -4.24 0.84
N VAL A 334 14.56 -5.39 1.44
CA VAL A 334 14.90 -6.62 0.69
C VAL A 334 13.70 -7.09 -0.14
N TRP A 335 12.49 -7.04 0.42
CA TRP A 335 11.27 -7.39 -0.31
C TRP A 335 11.03 -6.49 -1.51
N HIS A 336 11.12 -5.17 -1.30
CA HIS A 336 10.96 -4.18 -2.36
C HIS A 336 12.00 -4.39 -3.46
N TYR A 337 13.27 -4.52 -3.07
CA TYR A 337 14.37 -4.75 -4.00
C TYR A 337 14.17 -6.00 -4.85
N GLY A 338 13.81 -7.14 -4.24
CA GLY A 338 13.56 -8.39 -4.97
C GLY A 338 12.35 -8.29 -5.89
N THR A 339 11.27 -7.64 -5.45
CA THR A 339 10.04 -7.46 -6.23
C THR A 339 10.26 -6.55 -7.44
N VAL A 340 10.94 -5.41 -7.25
CA VAL A 340 11.29 -4.49 -8.34
C VAL A 340 12.19 -5.17 -9.36
N LYS A 341 13.21 -5.91 -8.91
CA LYS A 341 14.12 -6.60 -9.83
C LYS A 341 13.42 -7.71 -10.62
N ARG A 342 12.49 -8.44 -9.99
CA ARG A 342 11.63 -9.40 -10.69
C ARG A 342 10.79 -8.71 -11.77
N TYR A 343 10.15 -7.60 -11.41
CA TYR A 343 9.29 -6.84 -12.32
C TYR A 343 10.05 -6.22 -13.49
N GLU A 344 11.20 -5.58 -13.24
CA GLU A 344 12.08 -5.05 -14.29
C GLU A 344 12.49 -6.15 -15.27
N PHE A 345 12.89 -7.32 -14.75
CA PHE A 345 13.26 -8.45 -15.58
C PHE A 345 12.09 -8.94 -16.45
N GLU A 346 10.90 -9.10 -15.88
CA GLU A 346 9.70 -9.51 -16.63
C GLU A 346 9.32 -8.48 -17.68
N MET A 347 9.54 -7.19 -17.41
CA MET A 347 9.29 -6.12 -18.37
C MET A 347 10.31 -6.11 -19.52
N HIS A 348 11.60 -6.28 -19.23
CA HIS A 348 12.65 -6.30 -20.25
C HIS A 348 12.65 -7.59 -21.08
N SER A 349 12.21 -8.70 -20.50
CA SER A 349 12.11 -10.00 -21.17
C SER A 349 10.76 -10.21 -21.86
N LYS A 350 9.96 -9.14 -22.03
CA LYS A 350 8.70 -9.22 -22.79
C LYS A 350 8.99 -9.67 -24.19
N VAL A 351 8.29 -10.72 -24.59
CA VAL A 351 8.39 -11.22 -25.95
C VAL A 351 7.47 -10.39 -26.82
N SER A 352 7.99 -9.92 -27.96
CA SER A 352 7.22 -9.10 -28.89
C SER A 352 6.07 -9.91 -29.45
N MET A 353 4.93 -9.26 -29.70
CA MET A 353 3.83 -9.92 -30.40
C MET A 353 4.26 -10.39 -31.79
N ALA A 354 5.20 -9.69 -32.43
CA ALA A 354 5.82 -10.10 -33.68
C ALA A 354 6.50 -11.47 -33.61
N TRP A 355 7.09 -11.86 -32.48
CA TRP A 355 7.66 -13.20 -32.32
C TRP A 355 6.58 -14.28 -32.32
N ILE A 356 5.42 -14.04 -31.69
CA ILE A 356 4.27 -14.96 -31.76
C ILE A 356 3.64 -15.00 -33.14
N LEU A 357 3.49 -13.86 -33.77
CA LEU A 357 2.95 -13.78 -35.12
C LEU A 357 3.87 -14.45 -36.14
N GLY A 358 5.18 -14.33 -35.94
CA GLY A 358 6.21 -15.02 -36.71
C GLY A 358 6.36 -16.51 -36.38
N LEU A 359 5.78 -17.00 -35.28
CA LEU A 359 5.77 -18.43 -34.98
C LEU A 359 4.96 -19.22 -36.03
N GLY A 360 3.96 -18.58 -36.67
CA GLY A 360 3.20 -19.14 -37.78
C GLY A 360 2.51 -20.50 -37.48
N PRO A 361 1.82 -21.10 -38.45
CA PRO A 361 1.37 -22.49 -38.39
C PRO A 361 2.50 -23.50 -38.63
N SER A 362 3.68 -23.02 -39.05
CA SER A 362 4.78 -23.81 -39.62
C SER A 362 5.92 -24.10 -38.63
N LEU A 363 6.00 -23.45 -37.46
CA LEU A 363 6.79 -24.01 -36.37
C LEU A 363 6.00 -25.16 -35.79
N GLY A 364 6.58 -26.37 -35.83
CA GLY A 364 6.00 -27.64 -35.40
C GLY A 364 5.63 -27.72 -33.90
N LEU A 365 4.81 -26.79 -33.44
CA LEU A 365 4.14 -26.78 -32.16
C LEU A 365 2.91 -27.65 -32.28
N VAL A 366 2.88 -28.72 -31.49
CA VAL A 366 1.72 -29.62 -31.45
C VAL A 366 0.58 -28.91 -30.72
N ARG A 367 -0.58 -28.79 -31.38
CA ARG A 367 -1.81 -28.28 -30.75
C ARG A 367 -2.54 -29.44 -30.09
N VAL A 368 -2.61 -29.40 -28.76
CA VAL A 368 -3.30 -30.41 -27.94
C VAL A 368 -4.74 -29.93 -27.70
N PRO A 369 -5.77 -30.78 -27.84
CA PRO A 369 -7.15 -30.39 -27.53
C PRO A 369 -7.28 -29.91 -26.08
N GLY A 370 -8.05 -28.84 -25.87
CA GLY A 370 -8.21 -28.20 -24.56
C GLY A 370 -8.01 -26.68 -24.58
N ILE A 371 -8.20 -26.06 -23.42
CA ILE A 371 -7.98 -24.62 -23.21
C ILE A 371 -6.84 -24.40 -22.20
N GLY A 372 -5.82 -23.66 -22.61
CA GLY A 372 -4.71 -23.24 -21.74
C GLY A 372 -4.91 -21.82 -21.20
N LEU A 373 -5.17 -21.67 -19.90
CA LEU A 373 -5.25 -20.37 -19.23
C LEU A 373 -3.86 -19.97 -18.72
N VAL A 374 -3.23 -18.98 -19.35
CA VAL A 374 -1.89 -18.50 -18.99
C VAL A 374 -2.02 -17.24 -18.12
N TYR A 375 -1.74 -17.35 -16.82
CA TYR A 375 -1.82 -16.22 -15.90
C TYR A 375 -0.61 -15.29 -16.04
N THR A 376 -0.86 -13.99 -16.15
CA THR A 376 0.17 -12.97 -16.32
C THR A 376 -0.11 -11.68 -15.56
N GLU A 377 0.91 -11.08 -14.96
CA GLU A 377 0.82 -9.75 -14.33
C GLU A 377 0.86 -8.61 -15.38
N LEU A 378 1.22 -8.94 -16.63
CA LEU A 378 1.39 -8.00 -17.75
C LEU A 378 0.05 -7.68 -18.44
N ALA A 379 -0.32 -6.40 -18.49
CA ALA A 379 -1.49 -5.93 -19.24
C ALA A 379 -1.25 -5.90 -20.77
N SER A 380 0.02 -5.85 -21.21
CA SER A 380 0.43 -5.80 -22.61
C SER A 380 1.69 -6.63 -22.88
N GLY A 381 1.80 -7.18 -24.10
CA GLY A 381 2.87 -8.11 -24.49
C GLY A 381 2.65 -9.54 -23.99
N VAL A 382 3.50 -10.47 -24.38
CA VAL A 382 3.42 -11.87 -23.91
C VAL A 382 4.48 -12.09 -22.82
N PRO A 383 4.11 -12.76 -21.71
CA PRO A 383 5.07 -13.05 -20.66
C PRO A 383 6.16 -14.00 -21.15
N HIS A 384 7.41 -13.74 -20.76
CA HIS A 384 8.56 -14.59 -21.10
C HIS A 384 8.34 -16.06 -20.73
N ILE A 385 7.60 -16.32 -19.65
CA ILE A 385 7.31 -17.68 -19.19
C ILE A 385 6.63 -18.52 -20.28
N PHE A 386 5.81 -17.90 -21.12
CA PHE A 386 5.13 -18.59 -22.21
C PHE A 386 6.12 -18.99 -23.31
N SER A 387 7.08 -18.11 -23.64
CA SER A 387 8.15 -18.44 -24.57
C SER A 387 9.05 -19.55 -24.01
N HIS A 388 9.45 -19.44 -22.74
CA HIS A 388 10.22 -20.48 -22.05
C HIS A 388 9.48 -21.83 -21.97
N PHE A 389 8.17 -21.80 -21.78
CA PHE A 389 7.33 -22.99 -21.82
C PHE A 389 7.36 -23.64 -23.20
N ILE A 390 7.08 -22.87 -24.25
CA ILE A 390 7.09 -23.33 -25.64
C ILE A 390 8.45 -23.89 -26.07
N THR A 391 9.56 -23.26 -25.67
CA THR A 391 10.90 -23.73 -26.05
C THR A 391 11.29 -25.05 -25.41
N ASN A 392 10.78 -25.33 -24.19
CA ASN A 392 11.07 -26.58 -23.48
C ASN A 392 10.06 -27.67 -23.81
N LEU A 393 8.82 -27.29 -24.07
CA LEU A 393 7.72 -28.17 -24.43
C LEU A 393 7.03 -27.60 -25.66
N PRO A 394 7.34 -28.10 -26.88
CA PRO A 394 6.80 -27.58 -28.13
C PRO A 394 5.37 -28.06 -28.37
N ALA A 395 4.50 -27.90 -27.38
CA ALA A 395 3.07 -28.17 -27.47
C ALA A 395 2.28 -27.09 -26.74
N ILE A 396 1.17 -26.66 -27.34
CA ILE A 396 0.27 -25.66 -26.80
C ILE A 396 -1.17 -26.14 -26.93
N HIS A 397 -2.06 -25.62 -26.10
CA HIS A 397 -3.48 -25.95 -26.19
C HIS A 397 -4.10 -25.37 -27.48
N SER A 398 -5.15 -26.02 -27.97
CA SER A 398 -5.93 -25.56 -29.13
C SER A 398 -6.39 -24.11 -28.96
N VAL A 399 -6.83 -23.75 -27.75
CA VAL A 399 -7.18 -22.37 -27.37
C VAL A 399 -6.26 -21.91 -26.25
N VAL A 400 -5.68 -20.71 -26.37
CA VAL A 400 -4.84 -20.13 -25.31
C VAL A 400 -5.42 -18.79 -24.87
N VAL A 401 -5.69 -18.64 -23.58
CA VAL A 401 -6.20 -17.38 -23.01
C VAL A 401 -5.20 -16.82 -22.01
N PHE A 402 -4.64 -15.65 -22.29
CA PHE A 402 -3.79 -14.92 -21.35
C PHE A 402 -4.68 -14.17 -20.35
N VAL A 403 -4.71 -14.63 -19.10
CA VAL A 403 -5.53 -14.05 -18.03
C VAL A 403 -4.69 -13.08 -17.20
N CYS A 404 -5.10 -11.82 -17.16
CA CYS A 404 -4.49 -10.78 -16.33
C CYS A 404 -5.48 -10.28 -15.29
N VAL A 405 -5.24 -10.58 -14.02
CA VAL A 405 -6.10 -10.15 -12.93
C VAL A 405 -5.60 -8.82 -12.36
N LYS A 406 -6.49 -7.82 -12.27
CA LYS A 406 -6.21 -6.49 -11.72
C LYS A 406 -7.22 -6.15 -10.62
N TYR A 407 -6.71 -5.75 -9.46
CA TYR A 407 -7.54 -5.24 -8.38
C TYR A 407 -7.64 -3.71 -8.47
N LEU A 408 -8.86 -3.20 -8.44
CA LEU A 408 -9.17 -1.77 -8.51
C LEU A 408 -9.56 -1.27 -7.10
N PRO A 409 -9.31 0.02 -6.78
CA PRO A 409 -9.67 0.62 -5.49
C PRO A 409 -11.17 0.94 -5.38
N VAL A 410 -12.04 0.06 -5.90
CA VAL A 410 -13.51 0.17 -5.87
C VAL A 410 -14.11 -1.02 -5.10
N TYR A 411 -15.28 -0.83 -4.49
CA TYR A 411 -15.91 -1.84 -3.63
C TYR A 411 -16.21 -3.14 -4.39
N THR A 412 -16.92 -3.00 -5.50
CA THR A 412 -17.24 -4.08 -6.44
C THR A 412 -17.19 -3.50 -7.84
N VAL A 413 -16.59 -4.23 -8.77
CA VAL A 413 -16.61 -3.89 -10.20
C VAL A 413 -17.92 -4.42 -10.79
N PRO A 414 -18.66 -3.62 -11.58
CA PRO A 414 -19.85 -4.10 -12.30
C PRO A 414 -19.53 -5.35 -13.13
N GLU A 415 -20.47 -6.31 -13.22
CA GLU A 415 -20.21 -7.58 -13.91
C GLU A 415 -19.84 -7.40 -15.39
N GLU A 416 -20.40 -6.37 -16.05
CA GLU A 416 -20.15 -6.02 -17.45
C GLU A 416 -18.72 -5.52 -17.71
N GLU A 417 -18.10 -4.84 -16.75
CA GLU A 417 -16.73 -4.30 -16.88
C GLU A 417 -15.67 -5.24 -16.28
N ARG A 418 -16.11 -6.37 -15.75
CA ARG A 418 -15.27 -7.29 -14.97
C ARG A 418 -14.30 -8.06 -15.86
N PHE A 419 -14.72 -8.45 -17.06
CA PHE A 419 -13.91 -9.22 -17.98
C PHE A 419 -13.77 -8.47 -19.30
N LEU A 420 -12.54 -8.08 -19.64
CA LEU A 420 -12.24 -7.45 -20.92
C LEU A 420 -11.47 -8.43 -21.78
N VAL A 421 -12.13 -8.95 -22.81
CA VAL A 421 -11.56 -9.92 -23.75
C VAL A 421 -11.08 -9.21 -25.02
N LYS A 422 -9.91 -9.61 -25.54
CA LYS A 422 -9.36 -9.17 -26.82
C LYS A 422 -8.67 -10.33 -27.54
N ARG A 423 -8.79 -10.43 -28.86
CA ARG A 423 -8.06 -11.40 -29.67
C ARG A 423 -6.58 -11.01 -29.83
N ILE A 424 -5.69 -12.00 -29.90
CA ILE A 424 -4.25 -11.82 -30.15
C ILE A 424 -3.88 -12.51 -31.46
N GLY A 425 -3.54 -11.72 -32.47
CA GLY A 425 -3.16 -12.22 -33.79
C GLY A 425 -4.32 -12.67 -34.67
N PRO A 426 -4.04 -13.37 -35.79
CA PRO A 426 -5.06 -13.84 -36.71
C PRO A 426 -6.01 -14.84 -36.06
N LYS A 427 -7.23 -14.97 -36.61
CA LYS A 427 -8.26 -15.88 -36.11
C LYS A 427 -7.77 -17.32 -35.93
N ASN A 428 -6.97 -17.81 -36.88
CA ASN A 428 -6.43 -19.17 -36.93
C ASN A 428 -5.56 -19.55 -35.71
N PHE A 429 -5.12 -18.58 -34.90
CA PHE A 429 -4.27 -18.85 -33.75
C PHE A 429 -5.08 -19.24 -32.50
N HIS A 430 -6.36 -18.88 -32.44
CA HIS A 430 -7.24 -19.07 -31.27
C HIS A 430 -6.58 -18.63 -29.96
N MET A 431 -5.93 -17.45 -30.00
CA MET A 431 -5.26 -16.84 -28.85
C MET A 431 -6.04 -15.60 -28.40
N PHE A 432 -6.38 -15.56 -27.12
CA PHE A 432 -7.16 -14.48 -26.52
C PHE A 432 -6.43 -13.89 -25.32
N ARG A 433 -6.75 -12.65 -24.99
CA ARG A 433 -6.39 -12.00 -23.74
C ARG A 433 -7.64 -11.67 -22.98
N CYS A 434 -7.67 -12.00 -21.70
CA CYS A 434 -8.69 -11.54 -20.79
C CYS A 434 -8.07 -10.73 -19.65
N VAL A 435 -8.55 -9.51 -19.44
CA VAL A 435 -8.23 -8.72 -18.25
C VAL A 435 -9.42 -8.81 -17.30
N ALA A 436 -9.22 -9.50 -16.17
CA ALA A 436 -10.23 -9.63 -15.12
C ALA A 436 -10.02 -8.56 -14.04
N ARG A 437 -11.00 -7.68 -13.86
CA ARG A 437 -10.97 -6.55 -12.93
C ARG A 437 -11.81 -6.88 -11.69
N PHE A 438 -11.25 -6.70 -10.50
CA PHE A 438 -11.95 -7.01 -9.25
C PHE A 438 -11.85 -5.84 -8.27
N GLY A 439 -12.94 -5.58 -7.55
CA GLY A 439 -12.93 -4.69 -6.39
C GLY A 439 -12.27 -5.35 -5.18
N TYR A 440 -11.99 -4.57 -4.13
CA TYR A 440 -11.30 -5.07 -2.93
C TYR A 440 -12.11 -6.07 -2.10
N LYS A 441 -13.43 -6.18 -2.33
CA LYS A 441 -14.30 -7.17 -1.67
C LYS A 441 -14.80 -8.25 -2.63
N ASP A 442 -14.46 -8.15 -3.90
CA ASP A 442 -14.82 -9.15 -4.89
C ASP A 442 -13.95 -10.38 -4.65
N LEU A 443 -14.42 -11.26 -3.77
CA LEU A 443 -13.81 -12.55 -3.48
C LEU A 443 -13.92 -13.43 -4.73
N HIS A 444 -12.83 -14.11 -5.07
CA HIS A 444 -12.88 -15.31 -5.90
C HIS A 444 -13.64 -16.36 -5.09
N LYS A 445 -14.97 -16.40 -5.22
CA LYS A 445 -15.75 -17.54 -4.77
C LYS A 445 -15.62 -18.62 -5.83
N LYS A 446 -15.29 -19.84 -5.37
CA LYS A 446 -15.23 -21.14 -6.06
C LYS A 446 -15.02 -21.11 -7.58
N ASP A 447 -13.97 -21.80 -7.99
CA ASP A 447 -13.33 -21.73 -9.31
C ASP A 447 -14.28 -21.94 -10.48
N ASP A 448 -15.31 -22.78 -10.29
CA ASP A 448 -16.39 -23.02 -11.25
C ASP A 448 -17.10 -21.73 -11.70
N GLU A 449 -17.28 -20.75 -10.81
CA GLU A 449 -17.97 -19.50 -11.14
C GLU A 449 -17.06 -18.55 -11.94
N PHE A 450 -15.75 -18.57 -11.69
CA PHE A 450 -14.79 -17.75 -12.42
C PHE A 450 -14.60 -18.26 -13.85
N GLU A 451 -14.34 -19.55 -14.01
CA GLU A 451 -14.15 -20.16 -15.32
C GLU A 451 -15.40 -19.98 -16.18
N LYS A 452 -16.58 -20.27 -15.62
CA LYS A 452 -17.84 -20.07 -16.31
C LYS A 452 -18.02 -18.63 -16.79
N LYS A 453 -17.82 -17.64 -15.90
CA LYS A 453 -17.93 -16.22 -16.28
C LYS A 453 -16.88 -15.78 -17.31
N LEU A 454 -15.66 -16.31 -17.22
CA LEU A 454 -14.60 -16.05 -18.21
C LEU A 454 -15.03 -16.57 -19.59
N PHE A 455 -15.53 -17.81 -19.65
CA PHE A 455 -15.97 -18.42 -20.89
C PHE A 455 -17.21 -17.75 -21.47
N ASP A 456 -18.21 -17.42 -20.64
CA ASP A 456 -19.40 -16.70 -21.09
C ASP A 456 -19.02 -15.36 -21.76
N ASN A 457 -18.08 -14.61 -21.17
CA ASN A 457 -17.56 -13.37 -21.76
C ASN A 457 -16.72 -13.61 -23.03
N LEU A 458 -15.96 -14.71 -23.08
CA LEU A 458 -15.21 -15.09 -24.27
C LEU A 458 -16.15 -15.44 -25.44
N PHE A 459 -17.17 -16.25 -25.20
CA PHE A 459 -18.18 -16.61 -26.20
C PHE A 459 -18.97 -15.38 -26.68
N MET A 460 -19.35 -14.49 -25.75
CA MET A 460 -19.99 -13.22 -26.09
C MET A 460 -19.08 -12.33 -26.95
N PHE A 461 -17.79 -12.26 -26.64
CA PHE A 461 -16.82 -11.51 -27.44
C PHE A 461 -16.72 -12.07 -28.87
N VAL A 462 -16.58 -13.38 -29.03
CA VAL A 462 -16.48 -14.04 -30.35
C VAL A 462 -17.75 -13.78 -31.17
N ARG A 463 -18.93 -13.90 -30.56
CA ARG A 463 -20.21 -13.57 -31.21
C ARG A 463 -20.29 -12.09 -31.62
N LEU A 464 -19.78 -11.18 -30.80
CA LEU A 464 -19.84 -9.75 -31.11
C LEU A 464 -18.87 -9.38 -32.23
N GLU A 465 -17.65 -9.94 -32.21
CA GLU A 465 -16.61 -9.74 -33.22
C GLU A 465 -17.10 -10.18 -34.60
N SER A 466 -17.77 -11.34 -34.67
CA SER A 466 -18.30 -11.87 -35.91
C SER A 466 -19.51 -11.09 -36.45
N MET A 467 -20.40 -10.60 -35.58
CA MET A 467 -21.48 -9.70 -35.95
C MET A 467 -20.95 -8.37 -36.52
N MET A 468 -19.86 -7.84 -35.95
CA MET A 468 -19.21 -6.61 -36.43
C MET A 468 -18.56 -6.80 -37.80
N GLU A 469 -17.91 -7.94 -38.05
CA GLU A 469 -17.35 -8.26 -39.37
C GLU A 469 -18.44 -8.45 -40.42
N GLY A 470 -19.57 -9.07 -40.05
CA GLY A 470 -20.74 -9.20 -40.93
C GLY A 470 -21.38 -7.85 -41.32
N CYS A 471 -21.12 -6.78 -40.56
CA CYS A 471 -21.54 -5.41 -40.89
C CYS A 471 -20.47 -4.61 -41.64
N SER A 472 -19.21 -5.06 -41.69
CA SER A 472 -18.12 -4.33 -42.33
C SER A 472 -18.02 -4.58 -43.84
N ASP A 473 -18.71 -5.59 -44.37
CA ASP A 473 -18.77 -5.89 -45.81
C ASP A 473 -19.72 -4.96 -46.60
N SER A 474 -20.37 -4.00 -45.95
CA SER A 474 -21.31 -3.08 -46.62
C SER A 474 -20.86 -1.63 -46.77
N ASP A 475 -19.72 -1.17 -46.22
CA ASP A 475 -19.25 0.19 -46.49
C ASP A 475 -17.72 0.30 -46.47
N GLU A 476 -17.20 0.82 -47.58
CA GLU A 476 -15.81 1.20 -47.81
C GLU A 476 -15.41 2.32 -46.84
N TYR A 477 -14.67 2.03 -45.76
CA TYR A 477 -13.87 3.06 -45.07
C TYR A 477 -12.60 2.51 -44.43
N SER A 478 -11.48 2.96 -44.99
CA SER A 478 -10.15 2.80 -44.43
C SER A 478 -9.87 3.78 -43.27
N ILE A 479 -9.02 3.34 -42.33
CA ILE A 479 -8.21 4.12 -41.38
C ILE A 479 -8.88 4.50 -40.03
N TYR A 480 -8.48 3.78 -38.97
CA TYR A 480 -8.06 4.41 -37.70
C TYR A 480 -6.84 3.67 -37.13
N GLY A 481 -5.67 4.15 -37.54
CA GLY A 481 -4.38 3.67 -37.09
C GLY A 481 -3.41 4.82 -36.91
N GLN A 482 -3.82 5.92 -36.29
CA GLN A 482 -2.91 6.95 -35.76
C GLN A 482 -3.71 8.06 -35.05
N GLN A 483 -3.61 8.11 -33.72
CA GLN A 483 -3.53 9.32 -32.88
C GLN A 483 -4.11 9.04 -31.49
N THR A 484 -3.23 8.81 -30.52
CA THR A 484 -3.44 9.31 -29.17
C THR A 484 -2.15 9.92 -28.67
N GLN A 485 -1.74 10.99 -29.36
CA GLN A 485 -0.81 11.97 -28.84
C GLN A 485 -1.36 13.33 -29.27
N GLN A 486 -1.59 14.19 -28.29
CA GLN A 486 -2.18 15.54 -28.36
C GLN A 486 -3.72 15.62 -28.44
N SER A 487 -4.36 15.49 -27.28
CA SER A 487 -5.53 16.30 -26.95
C SER A 487 -5.13 17.27 -25.85
N ARG A 488 -4.73 18.47 -26.23
CA ARG A 488 -4.87 19.67 -25.41
C ARG A 488 -5.06 20.85 -26.36
N ASP A 489 -6.11 21.59 -26.08
CA ASP A 489 -6.42 22.93 -26.57
C ASP A 489 -7.16 23.01 -27.92
N TYR A 490 -8.48 22.78 -27.86
CA TYR A 490 -9.43 23.50 -28.70
C TYR A 490 -10.22 24.48 -27.83
N LEU A 491 -9.85 25.76 -27.92
CA LEU A 491 -10.77 26.88 -27.71
C LEU A 491 -10.52 27.85 -28.87
N LEU A 492 -11.61 28.08 -29.62
CA LEU A 492 -11.86 29.17 -30.56
C LEU A 492 -11.21 29.09 -31.95
N LYS A 493 -12.08 28.95 -32.94
CA LYS A 493 -11.91 29.48 -34.30
C LYS A 493 -12.54 30.87 -34.30
N ASP A 494 -11.84 31.90 -34.74
CA ASP A 494 -12.30 32.68 -35.90
C ASP A 494 -11.30 33.71 -36.43
N ASN A 495 -11.34 33.80 -37.76
CA ASN A 495 -11.00 34.91 -38.65
C ASN A 495 -9.56 35.20 -39.15
N ALA A 496 -9.50 35.16 -40.50
CA ALA A 496 -8.94 36.15 -41.42
C ALA A 496 -7.46 36.05 -41.90
N HIS A 497 -7.35 35.84 -43.22
CA HIS A 497 -6.43 36.42 -44.21
C HIS A 497 -4.92 36.12 -44.24
N THR A 498 -4.47 35.97 -45.50
CA THR A 498 -3.18 36.33 -46.12
C THR A 498 -1.98 35.36 -46.09
N SER A 499 -1.66 34.89 -47.30
CA SER A 499 -0.35 34.94 -47.97
C SER A 499 0.82 34.04 -47.54
N SER A 500 1.42 33.44 -48.60
CA SER A 500 2.85 33.08 -48.75
C SER A 500 3.33 31.89 -47.92
N SER A 501 4.19 30.98 -48.39
CA SER A 501 4.95 30.82 -49.63
C SER A 501 5.77 29.53 -49.52
N ASN A 502 6.05 28.90 -50.66
CA ASN A 502 7.33 28.25 -50.99
C ASN A 502 7.67 26.93 -50.28
N LEU A 503 7.70 25.83 -51.05
CA LEU A 503 8.93 25.18 -51.59
C LEU A 503 9.63 24.35 -50.49
N ASP A 504 10.10 23.12 -50.66
CA ASP A 504 10.32 22.28 -51.84
C ASP A 504 10.98 20.96 -51.35
N PHE A 505 11.12 20.01 -52.28
CA PHE A 505 12.03 18.84 -52.32
C PHE A 505 11.70 17.56 -51.51
N THR A 506 11.21 16.43 -52.06
CA THR A 506 11.62 15.46 -53.13
C THR A 506 12.46 14.27 -52.62
N ILE A 507 12.22 13.10 -53.26
CA ILE A 507 13.11 11.92 -53.50
C ILE A 507 12.84 10.72 -52.57
N SER A 508 12.08 9.70 -53.00
CA SER A 508 12.38 8.49 -53.84
C SER A 508 12.55 7.25 -52.93
N SER A 509 12.25 5.99 -53.27
CA SER A 509 12.17 5.18 -54.50
C SER A 509 11.42 3.88 -54.10
N VAL A 510 10.34 3.43 -54.76
CA VAL A 510 10.18 2.56 -55.96
C VAL A 510 10.93 1.21 -55.92
N ASP A 511 10.18 0.10 -55.81
CA ASP A 511 10.14 -1.05 -56.76
C ASP A 511 9.12 -2.10 -56.24
N SER A 512 7.92 -2.26 -56.81
CA SER A 512 7.49 -2.80 -58.11
C SER A 512 7.52 -4.34 -58.20
N ILE A 513 6.35 -4.97 -58.35
CA ILE A 513 6.04 -6.15 -59.21
C ILE A 513 4.49 -6.30 -59.31
N VAL A 514 4.05 -6.61 -60.53
CA VAL A 514 2.73 -6.50 -61.17
C VAL A 514 1.74 -7.62 -60.77
N PRO A 515 0.40 -7.38 -60.70
CA PRO A 515 -0.60 -8.45 -60.76
C PRO A 515 -1.13 -8.66 -62.19
N ALA A 516 -1.12 -9.91 -62.65
CA ALA A 516 -1.70 -10.33 -63.92
C ALA A 516 -3.24 -10.33 -63.89
N ARG A 517 -3.87 -9.87 -64.96
CA ARG A 517 -5.33 -9.88 -65.18
C ARG A 517 -5.77 -11.09 -66.01
N SER A 518 -6.89 -11.72 -65.63
CA SER A 518 -8.10 -12.01 -66.44
C SER A 518 -8.82 -13.30 -65.96
N PRO A 519 -10.11 -13.56 -66.31
CA PRO A 519 -11.23 -12.65 -66.58
C PRO A 519 -12.48 -12.94 -65.70
N VAL A 520 -13.46 -12.04 -65.76
CA VAL A 520 -14.74 -12.05 -65.04
C VAL A 520 -15.85 -12.71 -65.88
N HIS A 521 -16.66 -13.58 -65.26
CA HIS A 521 -18.11 -13.92 -65.46
C HIS A 521 -18.31 -15.44 -65.23
N ALA A 522 -19.33 -15.96 -64.53
CA ALA A 522 -20.46 -15.39 -63.81
C ALA A 522 -21.13 -16.47 -62.92
N ASN A 523 -21.96 -16.00 -61.98
CA ASN A 523 -23.13 -16.63 -61.35
C ASN A 523 -22.99 -17.42 -60.03
N ASN A 524 -23.34 -16.67 -58.96
CA ASN A 524 -24.27 -16.97 -57.87
C ASN A 524 -24.10 -18.21 -56.99
N THR A 525 -23.68 -17.95 -55.75
CA THR A 525 -24.41 -18.36 -54.54
C THR A 525 -24.02 -17.40 -53.41
N ILE A 526 -24.82 -16.35 -53.21
CA ILE A 526 -24.76 -15.53 -51.99
C ILE A 526 -25.64 -16.26 -50.97
N THR A 527 -25.01 -17.09 -50.15
CA THR A 527 -25.64 -17.74 -48.99
C THR A 527 -24.62 -17.78 -47.85
N SER A 528 -24.98 -17.13 -46.75
CA SER A 528 -24.68 -17.52 -45.35
C SER A 528 -23.24 -17.75 -44.85
N SER A 529 -22.16 -17.42 -45.57
CA SER A 529 -20.79 -17.76 -45.10
C SER A 529 -20.41 -17.17 -43.73
N GLY A 530 -20.86 -15.95 -43.39
CA GLY A 530 -20.57 -15.32 -42.09
C GLY A 530 -21.18 -16.05 -40.89
N ARG A 531 -22.39 -16.63 -41.06
CA ARG A 531 -23.13 -17.31 -39.98
C ARG A 531 -22.65 -18.74 -39.73
N GLU A 532 -22.14 -19.41 -40.75
CA GLU A 532 -21.56 -20.75 -40.63
C GLU A 532 -20.21 -20.70 -39.92
N THR A 533 -19.35 -19.73 -40.28
CA THR A 533 -18.03 -19.55 -39.64
C THR A 533 -18.15 -19.21 -38.14
N GLU A 534 -19.22 -18.48 -37.76
CA GLU A 534 -19.57 -18.19 -36.36
C GLU A 534 -19.90 -19.44 -35.55
N LEU A 535 -20.80 -20.26 -36.08
CA LEU A 535 -21.25 -21.47 -35.40
C LEU A 535 -20.09 -22.45 -35.23
N ASP A 536 -19.24 -22.57 -36.25
CA ASP A 536 -18.08 -23.45 -36.26
C ASP A 536 -17.02 -23.02 -35.22
N GLU A 537 -16.72 -21.71 -35.08
CA GLU A 537 -15.75 -21.25 -34.07
C GLU A 537 -16.30 -21.40 -32.65
N LEU A 538 -17.59 -21.13 -32.44
CA LEU A 538 -18.26 -21.33 -31.14
C LEU A 538 -18.32 -22.81 -30.74
N GLU A 539 -18.64 -23.70 -31.69
CA GLU A 539 -18.67 -25.15 -31.47
C GLU A 539 -17.27 -25.69 -31.21
N PHE A 540 -16.25 -25.21 -31.93
CA PHE A 540 -14.85 -25.53 -31.67
C PHE A 540 -14.41 -25.13 -30.25
N LEU A 541 -14.74 -23.91 -29.82
CA LEU A 541 -14.41 -23.43 -28.48
C LEU A 541 -15.15 -24.25 -27.40
N SER A 542 -16.41 -24.64 -27.63
CA SER A 542 -17.16 -25.52 -26.73
C SER A 542 -16.50 -26.90 -26.63
N SER A 543 -16.15 -27.51 -27.76
CA SER A 543 -15.44 -28.79 -27.81
C SER A 543 -14.09 -28.74 -27.08
N CYS A 544 -13.34 -27.65 -27.23
CA CYS A 544 -12.09 -27.44 -26.50
C CYS A 544 -12.31 -27.27 -24.99
N ARG A 545 -13.38 -26.60 -24.56
CA ARG A 545 -13.73 -26.50 -23.14
C ARG A 545 -14.06 -27.87 -22.56
N ASP A 546 -14.83 -28.68 -23.30
CA ASP A 546 -15.27 -30.00 -22.86
C ASP A 546 -14.09 -31.01 -22.84
N ALA A 547 -13.05 -30.78 -23.65
CA ALA A 547 -11.79 -31.53 -23.60
C ALA A 547 -10.93 -31.25 -22.36
N GLY A 548 -11.17 -30.14 -21.64
CA GLY A 548 -10.52 -29.80 -20.37
C GLY A 548 -9.79 -28.46 -20.37
N VAL A 549 -9.64 -27.90 -19.16
CA VAL A 549 -9.00 -26.60 -18.90
C VAL A 549 -7.72 -26.82 -18.09
N VAL A 550 -6.61 -26.27 -18.57
CA VAL A 550 -5.30 -26.33 -17.90
C VAL A 550 -4.85 -24.93 -17.53
N HIS A 551 -4.46 -24.75 -16.27
CA HIS A 551 -4.02 -23.47 -15.73
C HIS A 551 -2.50 -23.40 -15.67
N ILE A 552 -1.91 -22.52 -16.49
CA ILE A 552 -0.47 -22.34 -16.59
C ILE A 552 -0.07 -21.12 -15.76
N LEU A 553 0.69 -21.36 -14.69
CA LEU A 553 1.19 -20.32 -13.80
C LEU A 553 2.73 -20.27 -13.83
N GLY A 554 3.28 -19.08 -14.04
CA GLY A 554 4.71 -18.85 -13.96
C GLY A 554 5.19 -18.75 -12.52
N ASN A 555 6.13 -19.61 -12.14
CA ASN A 555 6.83 -19.53 -10.86
C ASN A 555 8.27 -19.07 -11.08
N THR A 556 8.43 -17.75 -11.10
CA THR A 556 9.71 -17.07 -11.26
C THR A 556 10.52 -17.08 -9.95
N VAL A 557 11.65 -17.79 -9.86
CA VAL A 557 12.58 -17.75 -8.73
C VAL A 557 13.76 -16.83 -9.04
N VAL A 558 13.94 -15.79 -8.23
CA VAL A 558 15.06 -14.86 -8.34
C VAL A 558 16.23 -15.40 -7.52
N ARG A 559 17.42 -15.51 -8.12
CA ARG A 559 18.71 -15.84 -7.50
C ARG A 559 19.73 -14.77 -7.80
N ALA A 560 20.73 -14.58 -6.94
CA ALA A 560 21.83 -13.68 -7.23
C ALA A 560 22.84 -14.31 -8.22
N ARG A 561 23.43 -13.53 -9.14
CA ARG A 561 24.55 -13.98 -9.97
C ARG A 561 25.75 -14.39 -9.11
N ARG A 562 26.59 -15.32 -9.62
CA ARG A 562 27.81 -15.76 -8.92
C ARG A 562 28.79 -14.61 -8.64
N GLU A 563 28.81 -13.59 -9.48
CA GLU A 563 29.66 -12.39 -9.35
C GLU A 563 29.06 -11.30 -8.45
N SER A 564 27.82 -11.48 -7.97
CA SER A 564 27.15 -10.50 -7.12
C SER A 564 27.84 -10.41 -5.74
N ARG A 565 27.94 -9.18 -5.21
CA ARG A 565 28.49 -8.92 -3.87
C ARG A 565 27.74 -9.73 -2.79
N ILE A 566 28.45 -10.11 -1.73
CA ILE A 566 27.95 -11.02 -0.67
C ILE A 566 26.61 -10.55 -0.07
N TYR A 567 26.45 -9.25 0.18
CA TYR A 567 25.19 -8.71 0.71
C TYR A 567 24.00 -8.89 -0.24
N LYS A 568 24.21 -8.85 -1.57
CA LYS A 568 23.14 -9.12 -2.55
C LYS A 568 22.74 -10.59 -2.54
N LYS A 569 23.70 -11.50 -2.37
CA LYS A 569 23.44 -12.94 -2.24
C LYS A 569 22.63 -13.23 -0.99
N ILE A 570 23.01 -12.65 0.16
CA ILE A 570 22.26 -12.80 1.42
C ILE A 570 20.83 -12.25 1.28
N ALA A 571 20.69 -11.05 0.70
CA ALA A 571 19.39 -10.42 0.51
C ALA A 571 18.47 -11.25 -0.41
N ILE A 572 18.94 -11.69 -1.57
CA ILE A 572 18.11 -12.39 -2.56
C ILE A 572 17.96 -13.88 -2.24
N ASP A 573 19.07 -14.60 -2.07
CA ASP A 573 19.05 -16.06 -2.00
C ASP A 573 18.53 -16.59 -0.65
N TYR A 574 18.66 -15.80 0.42
CA TYR A 574 18.22 -16.18 1.76
C TYR A 574 16.99 -15.38 2.20
N ILE A 575 17.12 -14.07 2.41
CA ILE A 575 16.05 -13.27 3.03
C ILE A 575 14.82 -13.19 2.12
N TYR A 576 14.98 -12.80 0.85
CA TYR A 576 13.88 -12.70 -0.10
C TYR A 576 13.25 -14.08 -0.39
N ALA A 577 14.07 -15.12 -0.59
CA ALA A 577 13.58 -16.48 -0.78
C ALA A 577 12.80 -16.99 0.44
N PHE A 578 13.27 -16.73 1.66
CA PHE A 578 12.60 -17.08 2.90
C PHE A 578 11.28 -16.32 3.07
N LEU A 579 11.29 -15.00 2.91
CA LEU A 579 10.08 -14.17 2.97
C LEU A 579 9.05 -14.64 1.95
N ARG A 580 9.49 -14.95 0.73
CA ARG A 580 8.61 -15.47 -0.31
C ARG A 580 8.01 -16.83 0.03
N LYS A 581 8.76 -17.70 0.72
CA LYS A 581 8.29 -19.02 1.15
C LYS A 581 7.27 -18.93 2.29
N ILE A 582 7.40 -17.93 3.16
CA ILE A 582 6.46 -17.68 4.26
C ILE A 582 5.21 -16.96 3.78
N CYS A 583 5.35 -16.05 2.82
CA CYS A 583 4.24 -15.28 2.27
C CYS A 583 3.42 -16.12 1.27
N ARG A 584 2.14 -15.78 1.14
CA ARG A 584 1.19 -16.51 0.29
C ARG A 584 1.64 -16.54 -1.18
N GLU A 585 1.65 -17.73 -1.77
CA GLU A 585 1.93 -17.92 -3.20
C GLU A 585 0.79 -17.40 -4.10
N ASN A 586 1.14 -17.06 -5.35
CA ASN A 586 0.20 -16.61 -6.38
C ASN A 586 -0.91 -17.63 -6.68
N SER A 587 -0.61 -18.92 -6.57
CA SER A 587 -1.56 -20.04 -6.76
C SER A 587 -2.74 -19.97 -5.79
N VAL A 588 -2.48 -19.61 -4.53
CA VAL A 588 -3.49 -19.45 -3.46
C VAL A 588 -4.30 -18.15 -3.62
N ILE A 589 -3.88 -17.23 -4.50
CA ILE A 589 -4.58 -15.96 -4.76
C ILE A 589 -5.63 -16.16 -5.86
N PHE A 590 -5.32 -16.97 -6.88
CA PHE A 590 -6.24 -17.31 -7.96
C PHE A 590 -7.12 -18.53 -7.65
N ASN A 591 -6.88 -19.18 -6.51
CA ASN A 591 -7.65 -20.32 -6.00
C ASN A 591 -7.69 -21.51 -6.97
N VAL A 592 -6.71 -21.62 -7.87
CA VAL A 592 -6.72 -22.59 -8.97
C VAL A 592 -6.70 -24.03 -8.44
N PRO A 593 -7.54 -24.94 -8.98
CA PRO A 593 -7.53 -26.36 -8.60
C PRO A 593 -6.15 -27.00 -8.86
N HIS A 594 -5.64 -27.70 -7.85
CA HIS A 594 -4.31 -28.30 -7.90
C HIS A 594 -4.16 -29.38 -8.99
N GLU A 595 -5.26 -30.00 -9.40
CA GLU A 595 -5.29 -31.11 -10.35
C GLU A 595 -5.05 -30.68 -11.81
N SER A 596 -5.39 -29.43 -12.15
CA SER A 596 -5.23 -28.87 -13.50
C SER A 596 -4.18 -27.76 -13.59
N LEU A 597 -3.38 -27.57 -12.52
CA LEU A 597 -2.37 -26.53 -12.45
C LEU A 597 -1.01 -27.02 -12.97
N LEU A 598 -0.51 -26.34 -14.00
CA LEU A 598 0.84 -26.49 -14.52
C LEU A 598 1.73 -25.33 -14.06
N ASN A 599 2.62 -25.61 -13.10
CA ASN A 599 3.63 -24.66 -12.64
C ASN A 599 4.86 -24.68 -13.54
N VAL A 600 5.09 -23.59 -14.28
CA VAL A 600 6.31 -23.42 -15.07
C VAL A 600 7.34 -22.70 -14.21
N GLY A 601 8.34 -23.44 -13.72
CA GLY A 601 9.44 -22.88 -12.95
C GLY A 601 10.47 -22.21 -13.85
N GLN A 602 10.88 -20.99 -13.51
CA GLN A 602 12.01 -20.32 -14.17
C GLN A 602 12.94 -19.69 -13.14
N ILE A 603 14.24 -19.94 -13.27
CA ILE A 603 15.26 -19.33 -12.40
C ILE A 603 15.85 -18.13 -13.12
N PHE A 604 15.84 -16.97 -12.47
CA PHE A 604 16.47 -15.75 -12.97
C PHE A 604 17.62 -15.33 -12.08
N PHE A 605 18.70 -14.87 -12.72
CA PHE A 605 19.90 -14.42 -12.04
C PHE A 605 20.02 -12.89 -12.08
N VAL A 606 19.93 -12.25 -10.90
CA VAL A 606 19.99 -10.80 -10.66
C VAL A 606 21.34 -10.34 -10.11
#